data_AF-A0A530H9A4-F1
#
_entry.id   AF-A0A530H9A4-F1
#
_cell.length_a   1.000
_cell.length_b   1.000
_cell.length_c   1.000
_cell.angle_alpha   90.00
_cell.angle_beta   90.00
_cell.angle_gamma   90.00
#
_symmetry.space_group_name_H-M   'P 1'
#
loop_
_entity.id
_entity.type
_entity.pdbx_description
1 polymer ?
#
loop_
_entity_poly.entity_id
_entity_poly.type
_entity_poly.pdbx_seq_one_letter_code
_entity_poly.pdbx_strand_id
1 'polypeptide(L)'
;FRNCALISGLIEKRHPGKEKSGRQVTVSTDLIYDVLRSHEPDHILLQATRTDAATGLLDVSRLAEMLSRIRGRIMHKNLEQISPLAVPIMLEIGKMPVNGEADETLLMDAATLVEEAMGPEMID
;
A
#
# COMPACT_ATOMS: atom_id res chain seq x y z
N PHE A 1 -10.66 -8.61 -5.87
CA PHE A 1 -11.66 -9.68 -6.02
C PHE A 1 -13.09 -9.22 -5.69
N ARG A 2 -13.36 -8.63 -4.51
CA ARG A 2 -14.71 -8.14 -4.13
C ARG A 2 -15.46 -7.37 -5.22
N ASN A 3 -14.80 -6.39 -5.83
CA ASN A 3 -15.42 -5.59 -6.88
C ASN A 3 -15.74 -6.42 -8.12
N CYS A 4 -14.82 -7.27 -8.57
CA CYS A 4 -15.05 -8.20 -9.68
C CYS A 4 -16.23 -9.15 -9.40
N ALA A 5 -16.35 -9.67 -8.16
CA ALA A 5 -17.46 -10.55 -7.76
C ALA A 5 -18.81 -9.83 -7.71
N LEU A 6 -18.84 -8.54 -7.33
CA LEU A 6 -20.06 -7.73 -7.37
C LEU A 6 -20.46 -7.37 -8.81
N ILE A 7 -19.49 -6.93 -9.63
CA ILE A 7 -19.74 -6.49 -11.02
C ILE A 7 -20.20 -7.67 -11.89
N SER A 8 -19.60 -8.84 -11.71
CA SER A 8 -19.99 -10.06 -12.43
C SER A 8 -21.32 -10.67 -11.98
N GLY A 9 -21.94 -10.12 -10.93
CA GLY A 9 -23.17 -10.66 -10.35
C GLY A 9 -22.98 -11.92 -9.52
N LEU A 10 -21.75 -12.41 -9.34
CA LEU A 10 -21.47 -13.58 -8.49
C LEU A 10 -21.87 -13.34 -7.03
N ILE A 11 -21.80 -12.09 -6.57
CA ILE A 11 -22.35 -11.67 -5.28
C ILE A 11 -23.38 -10.57 -5.52
N GLU A 12 -24.65 -10.88 -5.27
CA GLU A 12 -25.68 -9.86 -5.17
C GLU A 12 -25.61 -9.16 -3.81
N LYS A 13 -25.40 -7.84 -3.82
CA LYS A 13 -25.45 -7.00 -2.61
C LYS A 13 -26.89 -6.64 -2.23
N ARG A 14 -27.73 -6.33 -3.21
CA ARG A 14 -29.12 -5.89 -3.04
C ARG A 14 -30.06 -6.90 -3.68
N HIS A 15 -30.99 -7.42 -2.88
CA HIS A 15 -32.06 -8.28 -3.33
C HIS A 15 -33.40 -7.67 -2.84
N PRO A 16 -34.52 -7.82 -3.54
CA PRO A 16 -35.80 -7.28 -3.07
C PRO A 16 -36.11 -7.73 -1.63
N GLY A 17 -36.25 -6.75 -0.73
CA GLY A 17 -36.50 -6.99 0.70
C GLY A 17 -35.30 -7.44 1.54
N LYS A 18 -34.10 -7.64 0.97
CA LYS A 18 -32.89 -8.06 1.71
C LYS A 18 -31.62 -7.42 1.14
N GLU A 19 -30.87 -6.70 1.97
CA GLU A 19 -29.54 -6.17 1.60
C GLU A 19 -28.45 -6.85 2.44
N LYS A 20 -27.40 -7.35 1.78
CA LYS A 20 -26.24 -7.89 2.48
C LYS A 20 -25.41 -6.74 3.05
N SER A 21 -25.03 -6.84 4.33
CA SER A 21 -24.13 -5.86 4.94
C SER A 21 -22.75 -5.89 4.29
N GLY A 22 -22.00 -4.79 4.43
CA GLY A 22 -20.62 -4.73 3.91
C GLY A 22 -19.76 -5.90 4.40
N ARG A 23 -19.89 -6.26 5.69
CA ARG A 23 -19.20 -7.40 6.30
C ARG A 23 -19.61 -8.74 5.69
N GLN A 24 -20.91 -8.96 5.46
CA GLN A 24 -21.40 -10.19 4.83
C GLN A 24 -20.88 -10.35 3.39
N VAL A 25 -20.84 -9.24 2.64
CA VAL A 25 -20.26 -9.23 1.28
C VAL A 25 -18.78 -9.58 1.32
N THR A 26 -18.01 -9.02 2.24
CA THR A 26 -16.57 -9.32 2.38
C THR A 26 -16.34 -10.79 2.70
N VAL A 27 -17.00 -11.33 3.74
CA VAL A 27 -16.86 -12.74 4.11
C VAL A 27 -17.20 -13.68 2.94
N SER A 28 -18.29 -13.39 2.21
CA SER A 28 -18.69 -14.21 1.05
C SER A 28 -17.66 -14.13 -0.08
N THR A 29 -17.11 -12.94 -0.30
CA THR A 29 -16.09 -12.70 -1.33
C THR A 29 -14.80 -13.48 -1.02
N ASP A 30 -14.36 -13.48 0.23
CA ASP A 30 -13.11 -14.10 0.64
C ASP A 30 -13.19 -15.62 0.49
N LEU A 31 -14.28 -16.23 0.93
CA LEU A 31 -14.52 -17.67 0.75
C LEU A 31 -14.49 -18.06 -0.75
N ILE A 32 -15.19 -17.31 -1.59
CA ILE A 32 -15.24 -17.58 -3.03
C ILE A 32 -13.85 -17.42 -3.64
N TYR A 33 -13.10 -16.39 -3.24
CA TYR A 33 -11.72 -16.18 -3.69
C TYR A 33 -10.84 -17.38 -3.35
N ASP A 34 -10.91 -17.87 -2.11
CA ASP A 34 -10.09 -18.99 -1.64
C ASP A 34 -10.43 -20.29 -2.37
N VAL A 35 -11.71 -20.55 -2.61
CA VAL A 35 -12.18 -21.72 -3.37
C VAL A 35 -11.68 -21.65 -4.82
N LEU A 36 -11.91 -20.54 -5.52
CA LEU A 36 -11.45 -20.39 -6.90
C LEU A 36 -9.93 -20.49 -6.98
N ARG A 37 -9.20 -19.86 -6.06
CA ARG A 37 -7.74 -19.93 -6.04
C ARG A 37 -7.22 -21.36 -5.87
N SER A 38 -7.92 -22.17 -5.08
CA SER A 38 -7.50 -23.54 -4.75
C SER A 38 -7.90 -24.57 -5.81
N HIS A 39 -9.04 -24.37 -6.46
CA HIS A 39 -9.64 -25.38 -7.36
C HIS A 39 -9.66 -24.96 -8.83
N GLU A 40 -9.72 -23.66 -9.12
CA GLU A 40 -9.79 -23.09 -10.48
C GLU A 40 -8.86 -21.88 -10.60
N PRO A 41 -7.53 -22.05 -10.47
CA PRO A 41 -6.58 -20.94 -10.40
C PRO A 41 -6.57 -20.05 -11.66
N ASP A 42 -7.01 -20.60 -12.80
CA ASP A 42 -7.13 -19.91 -14.08
C ASP A 42 -8.52 -19.26 -14.29
N HIS A 43 -9.38 -19.22 -13.27
CA HIS A 43 -10.73 -18.65 -13.37
C HIS A 43 -10.70 -17.17 -13.79
N ILE A 44 -11.57 -16.77 -14.71
CA ILE A 44 -11.58 -15.44 -15.34
C ILE A 44 -11.68 -14.28 -14.32
N LEU A 45 -12.43 -14.46 -13.23
CA LEU A 45 -12.53 -13.43 -12.18
C LEU A 45 -11.22 -13.24 -11.39
N LEU A 46 -10.39 -14.28 -11.28
CA LEU A 46 -9.05 -14.15 -10.70
C LEU A 46 -8.11 -13.42 -11.66
N GLN A 47 -8.20 -13.70 -12.97
CA GLN A 47 -7.43 -12.98 -13.99
C GLN A 47 -7.81 -11.49 -14.05
N ALA A 48 -9.11 -11.18 -14.05
CA ALA A 48 -9.62 -9.81 -13.99
C ALA A 48 -9.14 -9.11 -12.71
N THR A 49 -9.24 -9.77 -11.55
CA THR A 49 -8.73 -9.23 -10.28
C THR A 49 -7.24 -8.89 -10.35
N ARG A 50 -6.42 -9.76 -10.96
CA ARG A 50 -4.98 -9.50 -11.12
C ARG A 50 -4.73 -8.31 -12.03
N THR A 51 -5.47 -8.20 -13.13
CA THR A 51 -5.35 -7.09 -14.08
C THR A 51 -5.73 -5.75 -13.44
N ASP A 52 -6.85 -5.72 -12.70
CA ASP A 52 -7.28 -4.54 -11.95
C ASP A 52 -6.23 -4.13 -10.90
N ALA A 53 -5.67 -5.10 -10.17
CA ALA A 53 -4.64 -4.82 -9.16
C ALA A 53 -3.34 -4.32 -9.80
N ALA A 54 -2.95 -4.86 -10.95
CA ALA A 54 -1.73 -4.53 -11.68
C ALA A 54 -1.78 -3.20 -12.45
N THR A 55 -2.95 -2.54 -12.49
CA THR A 55 -3.11 -1.24 -13.16
C THR A 55 -3.61 -0.17 -12.19
N GLY A 56 -4.56 -0.51 -11.31
CA GLY A 56 -5.19 0.46 -10.41
C GLY A 56 -4.51 0.62 -9.04
N LEU A 57 -3.88 -0.42 -8.51
CA LEU A 57 -3.27 -0.40 -7.17
C LEU A 57 -1.74 -0.42 -7.22
N LEU A 58 -1.20 -1.12 -8.20
CA LEU A 58 0.24 -1.25 -8.44
C LEU A 58 0.44 -0.90 -9.91
N ASP A 59 1.22 0.13 -10.24
CA ASP A 59 1.58 0.41 -11.64
C ASP A 59 2.73 -0.53 -12.05
N VAL A 60 2.38 -1.79 -12.31
CA VAL A 60 3.36 -2.88 -12.52
C VAL A 60 4.17 -2.65 -13.80
N SER A 61 3.52 -2.14 -14.85
CA SER A 61 4.20 -1.83 -16.12
C SER A 61 5.24 -0.73 -15.93
N ARG A 62 4.88 0.39 -15.28
CA ARG A 62 5.83 1.48 -15.01
C ARG A 62 6.97 1.03 -14.10
N LEU A 63 6.67 0.20 -13.09
CA LEU A 63 7.70 -0.38 -12.23
C LEU A 63 8.66 -1.27 -13.03
N ALA A 64 8.13 -2.16 -13.87
CA ALA A 64 8.94 -3.05 -14.70
C ALA A 64 9.85 -2.27 -15.66
N GLU A 65 9.33 -1.23 -16.31
CA GLU A 65 10.10 -0.32 -17.16
C GLU A 65 11.23 0.37 -16.38
N MET A 66 10.93 0.91 -15.20
CA MET A 66 11.91 1.55 -14.34
C MET A 66 13.02 0.57 -13.93
N LEU A 67 12.65 -0.62 -13.44
CA LEU A 67 13.60 -1.65 -13.00
C LEU A 67 14.47 -2.14 -14.16
N SER A 68 13.89 -2.34 -15.34
CA SER A 68 14.64 -2.68 -16.56
C SER A 68 15.66 -1.60 -16.90
N ARG A 69 15.25 -0.32 -16.85
CA ARG A 69 16.14 0.83 -17.11
C ARG A 69 17.27 0.96 -16.09
N ILE A 70 17.05 0.66 -14.81
CA ILE A 70 18.09 0.84 -13.77
C ILE A 70 18.88 -0.44 -13.46
N ARG A 71 18.61 -1.55 -14.16
CA ARG A 71 19.29 -2.83 -13.93
C ARG A 71 20.80 -2.67 -14.01
N GLY A 72 21.50 -3.12 -12.97
CA GLY A 72 22.96 -3.01 -12.85
C GLY A 72 23.49 -1.61 -12.55
N ARG A 73 22.62 -0.62 -12.29
CA ARG A 73 22.98 0.78 -11.97
C ARG A 73 22.67 1.14 -10.51
N ILE A 74 22.33 0.16 -9.67
CA ILE A 74 22.03 0.38 -8.26
C ILE A 74 23.33 0.30 -7.48
N MET A 75 23.71 1.42 -6.86
CA MET A 75 24.81 1.48 -5.91
C MET A 75 24.23 1.45 -4.50
N HIS A 76 24.61 0.44 -3.72
CA HIS A 76 24.25 0.39 -2.30
C HIS A 76 25.35 1.07 -1.48
N LYS A 77 24.97 2.03 -0.65
CA LYS A 77 25.87 2.71 0.30
C LYS A 77 25.33 2.52 1.71
N ASN A 78 26.14 1.90 2.56
CA ASN A 78 25.83 1.84 3.99
C ASN A 78 26.16 3.21 4.61
N LEU A 79 25.24 3.76 5.40
CA LEU A 79 25.41 5.05 6.06
C LEU A 79 25.51 4.83 7.57
N GLU A 80 26.41 5.57 8.23
CA GLU A 80 26.56 5.55 9.69
C GLU A 80 25.48 6.38 10.40
N GLN A 81 24.83 7.28 9.65
CA GLN A 81 23.77 8.17 10.10
C GLN A 81 22.59 8.12 9.12
N ILE A 82 21.40 8.52 9.58
CA ILE A 82 20.20 8.58 8.75
C ILE A 82 20.42 9.58 7.60
N SER A 83 19.96 9.23 6.39
CA SER A 83 20.01 10.15 5.25
C SER A 83 19.00 11.28 5.43
N PRO A 84 19.32 12.55 5.10
CA PRO A 84 18.33 13.64 5.07
C PRO A 84 17.10 13.30 4.22
N LEU A 85 17.30 12.53 3.15
CA LEU A 85 16.20 12.07 2.28
C LEU A 85 15.28 11.03 2.94
N ALA A 86 15.71 10.41 4.05
CA ALA A 86 14.91 9.47 4.82
C ALA A 86 14.07 10.16 5.91
N VAL A 87 14.39 11.40 6.31
CA VAL A 87 13.65 12.12 7.37
C VAL A 87 12.13 12.12 7.15
N PRO A 88 11.60 12.44 5.94
CA PRO A 88 10.16 12.47 5.74
C PRO A 88 9.47 11.12 5.99
N ILE A 89 10.11 10.00 5.60
CA ILE A 89 9.53 8.68 5.82
C ILE A 89 9.67 8.25 7.29
N MET A 90 10.74 8.65 7.98
CA MET A 90 10.93 8.37 9.41
C MET A 90 9.84 9.02 10.27
N LEU A 91 9.38 10.22 9.89
CA LEU A 91 8.30 10.93 10.58
C LEU A 91 6.91 10.35 10.34
N GLU A 92 6.73 9.55 9.29
CA GLU A 92 5.47 8.82 9.05
C GLU A 92 5.39 7.53 9.88
N ILE A 93 6.54 6.95 10.25
CA ILE A 93 6.60 5.73 11.06
C ILE A 93 6.15 6.07 12.48
N GLY A 94 4.94 5.64 12.84
CA GLY A 94 4.41 5.84 14.19
C GLY A 94 3.43 7.00 14.35
N LYS A 95 3.05 7.69 13.26
CA LYS A 95 1.90 8.62 13.28
C LYS A 95 0.62 7.88 13.65
N MET A 96 0.28 7.90 14.93
CA MET A 96 -1.06 7.62 15.42
C MET A 96 -1.79 8.95 15.54
N PRO A 97 -3.02 9.08 15.02
CA PRO A 97 -3.79 10.29 15.24
C PRO A 97 -4.11 10.40 16.74
N VAL A 98 -3.42 11.31 17.43
CA VAL A 98 -3.74 11.69 18.81
C VAL A 98 -4.40 13.07 18.73
N ASN A 99 -5.67 13.15 19.11
CA ASN A 99 -6.37 14.45 19.17
C ASN A 99 -5.77 15.27 20.32
N GLY A 100 -5.04 16.35 20.03
CA GLY A 100 -4.47 17.26 21.06
C GLY A 100 -3.10 17.83 20.69
N GLU A 101 -2.30 18.20 21.70
CA GLU A 101 -0.97 18.87 21.67
C GLU A 101 0.16 18.08 20.93
N ALA A 102 -0.18 17.09 20.11
CA ALA A 102 0.78 16.22 19.41
C ALA A 102 1.58 16.95 18.31
N ASP A 103 1.10 18.10 17.82
CA ASP A 103 1.78 18.84 16.76
C ASP A 103 3.13 19.43 17.19
N GLU A 104 3.27 19.93 18.43
CA GLU A 104 4.55 20.48 18.92
C GLU A 104 5.60 19.39 19.12
N THR A 105 5.20 18.21 19.64
CA THR A 105 6.11 17.07 19.80
C THR A 105 6.61 16.56 18.46
N LEU A 106 5.74 16.45 17.45
CA LEU A 106 6.12 16.04 16.10
C LEU A 106 7.09 17.04 15.44
N LEU A 107 6.92 18.35 15.70
CA LEU A 107 7.84 19.38 15.22
C LEU A 107 9.22 19.26 15.87
N MET A 108 9.29 18.97 17.17
CA MET A 108 10.56 18.73 17.87
C MET A 108 11.26 17.49 17.35
N ASP A 109 10.54 16.37 17.18
CA ASP A 109 11.10 15.13 16.63
C ASP A 109 11.63 15.34 15.21
N ALA A 110 10.90 16.10 14.38
CA ALA A 110 11.37 16.48 13.04
C ALA A 110 12.67 17.30 13.08
N ALA A 111 12.77 18.28 13.98
CA ALA A 111 13.98 19.08 14.12
C ALA A 111 15.19 18.22 14.51
N THR A 112 15.03 17.33 15.50
CA THR A 112 16.09 16.41 15.94
C THR A 112 16.53 15.45 14.83
N LEU A 113 15.58 14.87 14.08
CA LEU A 113 15.88 13.99 12.95
C LEU A 113 16.60 14.71 11.80
N VAL A 114 16.26 15.98 11.55
CA VAL A 114 16.97 16.80 10.55
C VAL A 114 18.39 17.09 10.98
N GLU A 115 18.61 17.47 12.25
CA GLU A 115 19.96 17.73 12.78
C GLU A 115 20.84 16.48 12.69
N GLU A 116 20.33 15.32 13.12
CA GLU A 116 21.05 14.04 13.04
C GLU A 116 21.39 13.67 11.60
N ALA A 117 20.47 13.92 10.66
CA ALA A 117 20.67 13.56 9.26
C ALA A 117 21.61 14.50 8.50
N MET A 118 21.65 15.79 8.84
CA MET A 118 22.47 16.79 8.16
C MET A 118 23.94 16.76 8.64
N GLY A 119 24.20 16.27 9.85
CA GLY A 119 25.53 16.22 10.45
C GLY A 119 26.14 17.61 10.73
N PRO A 120 27.26 17.68 11.47
CA PRO A 120 27.87 18.94 11.90
C PRO A 120 28.56 19.75 10.78
N GLU A 121 28.79 19.18 9.59
CA GLU A 121 29.57 19.83 8.51
C GLU A 121 28.71 20.63 7.50
N MET A 122 27.38 20.61 7.61
CA MET A 122 26.47 21.20 6.60
C MET A 122 25.69 22.44 7.10
N ILE A 123 25.95 22.92 8.33
CA ILE A 123 25.19 24.02 8.97
C ILE A 123 25.95 25.36 8.98
N ASP A 124 27.13 25.44 8.37
CA ASP A 124 27.90 26.71 8.24
C ASP A 124 27.44 27.59 7.06
#